data_AF-A0A3R7IIE4-F1
#
_entry.id   AF-A0A3R7IIE4-F1
#
_cell.length_a   1.000
_cell.length_b   1.000
_cell.length_c   1.000
_cell.angle_alpha   90.00
_cell.angle_beta   90.00
_cell.angle_gamma   90.00
#
_symmetry.space_group_name_H-M   'P 1'
#
loop_
_entity.id
_entity.type
_entity.pdbx_description
1 polymer ?
#
loop_
_entity_poly.entity_id
_entity_poly.type
_entity_poly.pdbx_seq_one_letter_code
_entity_poly.pdbx_strand_id
1 'polypeptide(L)'
;AELYVEAARVFADGVERIFLTAYKAEPSMPEDLIVGSLIDFDGSLKPSYYAVKTMVMLLGDFEEAERLNPKTYRFRAGNLTIYLLWGETPKTLSGEALKVSMMGEAEMVRVEELRPEGEPYYIVVGSRKELEELQSRLGEIAPAGGVAVGLIWGKLPERGMKKPDVVLGQDSFEPDLPPSYTRRGLFRPGAIWFDGHFLLVGEYKFSNRILRYS
;
A
#
# COMPACT_ATOMS: atom_id res chain seq x y z
N ALA A 1 -1.61 1.29 -14.42
CA ALA A 1 -0.25 1.53 -13.90
C ALA A 1 0.22 2.94 -14.20
N GLU A 2 0.04 3.43 -15.44
CA GLU A 2 0.54 4.72 -15.95
C GLU A 2 0.23 5.94 -15.04
N LEU A 3 -1.01 6.12 -14.59
CA LEU A 3 -1.38 7.21 -13.67
C LEU A 3 -0.55 7.23 -12.36
N TYR A 4 -0.19 6.07 -11.84
CA TYR A 4 0.54 5.96 -10.57
C TYR A 4 2.05 6.07 -10.75
N VAL A 5 2.55 5.77 -11.94
CA VAL A 5 3.92 6.13 -12.33
C VAL A 5 4.04 7.66 -12.44
N GLU A 6 3.06 8.31 -13.08
CA GLU A 6 2.99 9.77 -13.14
C GLU A 6 2.92 10.38 -11.74
N ALA A 7 2.07 9.84 -10.86
CA ALA A 7 2.02 10.29 -9.47
C ALA A 7 3.36 10.10 -8.74
N ALA A 8 4.01 8.97 -8.88
CA ALA A 8 5.28 8.74 -8.20
C ALA A 8 6.42 9.62 -8.78
N ARG A 9 6.47 9.83 -10.10
CA ARG A 9 7.59 10.55 -10.72
C ARG A 9 7.61 12.04 -10.42
N VAL A 10 6.45 12.69 -10.26
CA VAL A 10 6.40 14.14 -10.05
C VAL A 10 7.05 14.57 -8.73
N PHE A 11 7.17 13.67 -7.76
CA PHE A 11 7.96 13.90 -6.55
C PHE A 11 9.44 14.17 -6.86
N ALA A 12 10.01 13.47 -7.85
CA ALA A 12 11.38 13.70 -8.31
C ALA A 12 11.54 15.01 -9.12
N ASP A 13 10.43 15.58 -9.58
CA ASP A 13 10.37 16.90 -10.23
C ASP A 13 10.10 18.03 -9.22
N GLY A 14 10.10 17.74 -7.92
CA GLY A 14 9.97 18.72 -6.83
C GLY A 14 8.54 18.95 -6.33
N VAL A 15 7.56 18.15 -6.76
CA VAL A 15 6.21 18.19 -6.17
C VAL A 15 6.27 17.62 -4.76
N GLU A 16 5.79 18.37 -3.76
CA GLU A 16 5.81 17.93 -2.36
C GLU A 16 4.59 17.09 -1.97
N ARG A 17 3.46 17.26 -2.67
CA ARG A 17 2.18 16.63 -2.31
C ARG A 17 1.32 16.34 -3.53
N ILE A 18 0.59 15.23 -3.46
CA ILE A 18 -0.40 14.82 -4.46
C ILE A 18 -1.71 14.55 -3.75
N PHE A 19 -2.80 15.04 -4.32
CA PHE A 19 -4.14 14.81 -3.81
C PHE A 19 -4.87 13.84 -4.74
N LEU A 20 -5.36 12.75 -4.16
CA LEU A 20 -6.28 11.86 -4.84
C LEU A 20 -7.68 12.47 -4.77
N THR A 21 -8.28 12.70 -5.93
CA THR A 21 -9.53 13.44 -6.06
C THR A 21 -10.78 12.59 -5.80
N ALA A 22 -10.67 11.26 -5.91
CA ALA A 22 -11.78 10.34 -5.69
C ALA A 22 -11.34 9.12 -4.87
N TYR A 23 -11.96 8.93 -3.69
CA TYR A 23 -11.71 7.77 -2.83
C TYR A 23 -12.64 6.60 -3.18
N LYS A 24 -13.95 6.86 -3.26
CA LYS A 24 -14.99 5.89 -3.59
C LYS A 24 -15.86 6.42 -4.73
N ALA A 25 -16.22 5.57 -5.68
CA ALA A 25 -17.12 5.90 -6.76
C ALA A 25 -18.56 6.08 -6.23
N GLU A 26 -19.22 7.13 -6.70
CA GLU A 26 -20.63 7.41 -6.43
C GLU A 26 -21.38 7.63 -7.75
N PRO A 27 -22.61 7.11 -7.93
CA PRO A 27 -23.29 7.11 -9.24
C PRO A 27 -23.48 8.49 -9.87
N SER A 28 -23.46 9.55 -9.07
CA SER A 28 -23.62 10.95 -9.52
C SER A 28 -22.32 11.63 -9.91
N MET A 29 -21.17 10.96 -9.74
CA MET A 29 -19.87 11.53 -10.09
C MET A 29 -19.64 11.56 -11.61
N PRO A 30 -18.89 12.55 -12.11
CA PRO A 30 -18.30 12.51 -13.44
C PRO A 30 -17.52 11.20 -13.71
N GLU A 31 -17.54 10.74 -14.96
CA GLU A 31 -16.92 9.46 -15.38
C GLU A 31 -15.43 9.38 -15.02
N ASP A 32 -14.69 10.48 -15.18
CA ASP A 32 -13.27 10.59 -14.86
C ASP A 32 -13.00 10.39 -13.35
N LEU A 33 -13.88 10.87 -12.48
CA LEU A 33 -13.79 10.64 -11.03
C LEU A 33 -14.19 9.21 -10.64
N ILE A 34 -15.15 8.60 -11.33
CA ILE A 34 -15.50 7.19 -11.15
C ILE A 34 -14.33 6.31 -11.55
N VAL A 35 -13.70 6.58 -12.70
CA VAL A 35 -12.51 5.86 -13.16
C VAL A 35 -11.35 6.05 -12.19
N GLY A 36 -11.14 7.27 -11.68
CA GLY A 36 -10.08 7.61 -10.73
C GLY A 36 -10.27 7.09 -9.30
N SER A 37 -11.46 6.59 -8.94
CA SER A 37 -11.73 6.11 -7.58
C SER A 37 -10.87 4.91 -7.18
N LEU A 38 -10.62 4.75 -5.88
CA LEU A 38 -9.95 3.57 -5.31
C LEU A 38 -10.93 2.46 -4.97
N ILE A 39 -12.16 2.83 -4.61
CA ILE A 39 -13.23 1.91 -4.22
C ILE A 39 -14.38 2.05 -5.21
N ASP A 40 -14.94 0.93 -5.65
CA ASP A 40 -16.09 0.88 -6.56
C ASP A 40 -17.43 1.13 -5.83
N PHE A 41 -18.52 1.23 -6.57
CA PHE A 41 -19.86 1.52 -6.03
C PHE A 41 -20.29 0.51 -4.95
N ASP A 42 -19.96 -0.77 -5.16
CA ASP A 42 -20.29 -1.89 -4.29
C ASP A 42 -19.36 -2.02 -3.06
N GLY A 43 -18.36 -1.14 -2.94
CA GLY A 43 -17.37 -1.18 -1.87
C GLY A 43 -16.15 -2.07 -2.17
N SER A 44 -16.10 -2.72 -3.34
CA SER A 44 -14.93 -3.49 -3.75
C SER A 44 -13.71 -2.57 -4.00
N LEU A 45 -12.53 -3.10 -3.72
CA LEU A 45 -11.28 -2.38 -3.94
C LEU A 45 -10.86 -2.53 -5.40
N LYS A 46 -10.63 -1.40 -6.08
CA LYS A 46 -10.14 -1.38 -7.45
C LYS A 46 -8.62 -1.58 -7.48
N PRO A 47 -8.03 -1.99 -8.63
CA PRO A 47 -6.56 -2.06 -8.78
C PRO A 47 -5.83 -0.77 -8.39
N SER A 48 -6.47 0.38 -8.63
CA SER A 48 -6.03 1.71 -8.20
C SER A 48 -5.76 1.81 -6.70
N TYR A 49 -6.58 1.16 -5.86
CA TYR A 49 -6.38 1.12 -4.41
C TYR A 49 -5.04 0.50 -4.05
N TYR A 50 -4.74 -0.68 -4.60
CA TYR A 50 -3.50 -1.39 -4.34
C TYR A 50 -2.29 -0.59 -4.84
N ALA A 51 -2.39 0.01 -6.02
CA ALA A 51 -1.36 0.89 -6.57
C ALA A 51 -1.01 2.06 -5.65
N VAL A 52 -2.03 2.78 -5.17
CA VAL A 52 -1.85 3.88 -4.22
C VAL A 52 -1.28 3.36 -2.90
N LYS A 53 -1.79 2.23 -2.42
CA LYS A 53 -1.36 1.68 -1.12
C LYS A 53 0.13 1.30 -1.14
N THR A 54 0.58 0.65 -2.21
CA THR A 54 1.99 0.32 -2.45
C THR A 54 2.85 1.57 -2.53
N MET A 55 2.42 2.56 -3.32
CA MET A 55 3.13 3.85 -3.44
C MET A 55 3.26 4.54 -2.09
N VAL A 56 2.19 4.62 -1.29
CA VAL A 56 2.23 5.22 0.06
C VAL A 56 3.13 4.43 1.01
N MET A 57 3.17 3.10 0.92
CA MET A 57 4.04 2.30 1.77
C MET A 57 5.51 2.45 1.46
N LEU A 58 5.86 2.61 0.18
CA LEU A 58 7.24 2.75 -0.26
C LEU A 58 7.71 4.21 -0.18
N LEU A 59 6.86 5.15 -0.59
CA LEU A 59 7.22 6.55 -0.82
C LEU A 59 6.50 7.51 0.13
N GLY A 60 5.71 7.05 1.10
CA GLY A 60 4.93 7.96 1.97
C GLY A 60 5.80 8.89 2.82
N ASP A 61 6.99 8.42 3.19
CA ASP A 61 7.94 9.10 4.07
C ASP A 61 9.33 9.21 3.42
N PHE A 62 9.40 9.41 2.09
CA PHE A 62 10.69 9.64 1.45
C PHE A 62 11.29 10.99 1.88
N GLU A 63 12.62 11.01 2.01
CA GLU A 63 13.40 12.20 2.36
C GLU A 63 14.00 12.85 1.11
N GLU A 64 14.31 12.05 0.09
CA GLU A 64 14.86 12.51 -1.19
C GLU A 64 14.21 11.78 -2.35
N ALA A 65 14.05 12.49 -3.47
CA ALA A 65 13.62 11.95 -4.76
C ALA A 65 14.49 12.54 -5.88
N GLU A 66 14.97 11.70 -6.79
CA GLU A 66 15.83 12.09 -7.90
C GLU A 66 15.42 11.37 -9.19
N ARG A 67 15.34 12.11 -10.29
CA ARG A 67 15.19 11.54 -11.63
C ARG A 67 16.55 11.18 -12.21
N LEU A 68 16.83 9.89 -12.34
CA LEU A 68 18.11 9.41 -12.91
C LEU A 68 18.09 9.43 -14.45
N ASN A 69 16.98 9.00 -15.04
CA ASN A 69 16.72 9.04 -16.47
C ASN A 69 15.19 9.01 -16.73
N PRO A 70 14.71 9.13 -17.98
CA PRO A 70 13.27 9.17 -18.26
C PRO A 70 12.44 8.00 -17.72
N LYS A 71 13.06 6.84 -17.51
CA LYS A 71 12.44 5.59 -17.07
C LYS A 71 12.95 5.09 -15.72
N THR A 72 13.68 5.90 -14.96
CA THR A 72 14.24 5.49 -13.67
C THR A 72 14.30 6.66 -12.71
N TYR A 73 13.68 6.47 -11.55
CA TYR A 73 13.57 7.44 -10.46
C TYR A 73 14.06 6.77 -9.19
N ARG A 74 14.82 7.50 -8.37
CA ARG A 74 15.37 7.02 -7.10
C ARG A 74 14.75 7.81 -5.96
N PHE A 75 14.40 7.11 -4.89
CA PHE A 75 13.91 7.67 -3.64
C PHE A 75 14.76 7.15 -2.48
N ARG A 76 14.92 7.96 -1.44
CA ARG A 76 15.50 7.55 -0.17
C ARG A 76 14.43 7.68 0.91
N ALA A 77 14.10 6.60 1.61
CA ALA A 77 13.10 6.58 2.67
C ALA A 77 13.69 5.86 3.89
N GLY A 78 14.16 6.61 4.88
CA GLY A 78 14.97 6.07 5.97
C GLY A 78 16.22 5.37 5.43
N ASN A 79 16.37 4.09 5.80
CA ASN A 79 17.49 3.25 5.38
C ASN A 79 17.27 2.57 4.02
N LEU A 80 16.10 2.72 3.42
CA LEU A 80 15.76 2.10 2.15
C LEU A 80 16.10 3.03 0.98
N THR A 81 16.73 2.46 -0.03
CA THR A 81 16.83 3.10 -1.36
C THR A 81 15.84 2.42 -2.29
N ILE A 82 14.94 3.19 -2.88
CA ILE A 82 13.83 2.68 -3.68
C ILE A 82 13.98 3.21 -5.11
N TYR A 83 13.92 2.33 -6.09
CA TYR A 83 13.95 2.68 -7.50
C TYR A 83 12.59 2.38 -8.10
N LEU A 84 11.95 3.37 -8.73
CA LEU A 84 10.82 3.16 -9.63
C LEU A 84 11.37 3.14 -11.06
N LEU A 85 11.17 2.04 -11.78
CA LEU A 85 11.69 1.93 -13.14
C LEU A 85 10.86 1.05 -14.07
N TRP A 86 11.08 1.25 -15.37
CA TRP A 86 10.67 0.36 -16.45
C TRP A 86 11.79 0.33 -17.48
N GLY A 87 12.32 -0.85 -17.79
CA GLY A 87 13.50 -1.03 -18.64
C GLY A 87 14.71 -1.50 -17.85
N GLU A 88 15.91 -1.00 -18.21
CA GLU A 88 17.16 -1.49 -17.65
C GLU A 88 17.36 -1.08 -16.19
N THR A 89 17.70 -2.07 -15.35
CA THR A 89 18.10 -1.83 -13.97
C THR A 89 19.43 -1.05 -13.92
N PRO A 90 19.58 -0.05 -13.03
CA PRO A 90 20.84 0.68 -12.89
C PRO A 90 22.03 -0.25 -12.66
N LYS A 91 23.08 -0.12 -13.49
CA LYS A 91 24.30 -0.94 -13.41
C LYS A 91 25.08 -0.81 -12.10
N THR A 92 24.77 0.22 -11.31
CA THR A 92 25.32 0.46 -9.98
C THR A 92 24.69 -0.42 -8.90
N LEU A 93 23.57 -1.08 -9.19
CA LEU A 93 22.90 -1.99 -8.27
C LEU A 93 23.47 -3.41 -8.40
N SER A 94 23.63 -4.07 -7.27
CA SER A 94 24.10 -5.46 -7.17
C SER A 94 23.60 -6.08 -5.87
N GLY A 95 23.49 -7.40 -5.83
CA GLY A 95 23.12 -8.18 -4.66
C GLY A 95 21.61 -8.44 -4.56
N GLU A 96 21.19 -8.76 -3.34
CA GLU A 96 19.78 -9.01 -3.01
C GLU A 96 19.00 -7.70 -2.92
N ALA A 97 17.80 -7.70 -3.50
CA ALA A 97 16.85 -6.60 -3.42
C ALA A 97 15.43 -7.15 -3.38
N LEU A 98 14.48 -6.32 -2.96
CA LEU A 98 13.06 -6.65 -3.03
C LEU A 98 12.46 -6.03 -4.30
N LYS A 99 11.99 -6.86 -5.23
CA LYS A 99 11.20 -6.41 -6.37
C LYS A 99 9.75 -6.34 -5.97
N VAL A 100 9.11 -5.20 -6.22
CA VAL A 100 7.70 -4.96 -5.85
C VAL A 100 6.93 -4.50 -7.08
N SER A 101 5.87 -5.22 -7.44
CA SER A 101 4.96 -4.79 -8.52
C SER A 101 4.22 -3.52 -8.12
N MET A 102 3.65 -2.80 -9.10
CA MET A 102 2.82 -1.62 -8.77
C MET A 102 1.66 -1.98 -7.83
N MET A 103 1.19 -3.23 -7.82
CA MET A 103 0.07 -3.69 -6.98
C MET A 103 0.51 -4.21 -5.60
N GLY A 104 1.80 -4.20 -5.30
CA GLY A 104 2.34 -4.57 -3.98
C GLY A 104 2.79 -6.03 -3.85
N GLU A 105 2.75 -6.81 -4.94
CA GLU A 105 3.33 -8.15 -4.93
C GLU A 105 4.85 -8.03 -4.82
N ALA A 106 5.44 -8.71 -3.84
CA ALA A 106 6.83 -8.50 -3.47
C ALA A 106 7.61 -9.82 -3.44
N GLU A 107 8.73 -9.87 -4.17
CA GLU A 107 9.62 -11.02 -4.25
C GLU A 107 11.07 -10.61 -4.01
N MET A 108 11.81 -11.45 -3.27
CA MET A 108 13.25 -11.27 -3.11
C MET A 108 13.94 -11.72 -4.40
N VAL A 109 14.81 -10.89 -4.94
CA VAL A 109 15.49 -11.12 -6.21
C VAL A 109 16.98 -10.83 -6.10
N ARG A 110 17.76 -11.40 -7.02
CA ARG A 110 19.12 -10.95 -7.29
C ARG A 110 19.10 -9.97 -8.44
N VAL A 111 19.63 -8.77 -8.20
CA VAL A 111 19.60 -7.68 -9.19
C VAL A 111 20.24 -8.09 -10.52
N GLU A 112 21.28 -8.92 -10.48
CA GLU A 112 22.01 -9.37 -11.68
C GLU A 112 21.20 -10.33 -12.56
N GLU A 113 20.17 -10.96 -12.01
CA GLU A 113 19.31 -11.92 -12.70
C GLU A 113 18.07 -11.24 -13.31
N LEU A 114 17.83 -9.96 -12.97
CA LEU A 114 16.70 -9.19 -13.49
C LEU A 114 16.85 -8.91 -14.97
N ARG A 115 15.76 -9.10 -15.70
CA ARG A 115 15.64 -8.70 -17.10
C ARG A 115 14.92 -7.35 -17.19
N PRO A 116 15.22 -6.54 -18.22
CA PRO A 116 14.46 -5.33 -18.47
C PRO A 116 12.98 -5.65 -18.74
N GLU A 117 12.08 -4.92 -18.10
CA GLU A 117 10.63 -5.09 -18.26
C GLU A 117 9.99 -3.82 -18.81
N GLY A 118 8.97 -3.97 -19.66
CA GLY A 118 8.23 -2.83 -20.21
C GLY A 118 7.27 -2.19 -19.20
N GLU A 119 6.79 -2.97 -18.24
CA GLU A 119 5.91 -2.51 -17.18
C GLU A 119 6.71 -1.90 -16.02
N PRO A 120 6.16 -0.89 -15.32
CA PRO A 120 6.79 -0.27 -14.18
C PRO A 120 6.75 -1.17 -12.94
N TYR A 121 7.83 -1.13 -12.16
CA TYR A 121 7.96 -1.81 -10.88
C TYR A 121 8.93 -1.06 -9.97
N TYR A 122 8.95 -1.46 -8.69
CA TYR A 122 9.91 -0.96 -7.72
C TYR A 122 11.02 -1.98 -7.47
N ILE A 123 12.25 -1.49 -7.28
CA ILE A 123 13.35 -2.23 -6.67
C ILE A 123 13.70 -1.53 -5.36
N VAL A 124 13.63 -2.25 -4.25
CA VAL A 124 13.97 -1.76 -2.92
C VAL A 124 15.26 -2.40 -2.45
N VAL A 125 16.21 -1.55 -2.06
CA VAL A 125 17.53 -1.94 -1.58
C VAL A 125 17.67 -1.50 -0.13
N GLY A 126 18.13 -2.41 0.72
CA GLY A 126 18.28 -2.22 2.16
C GLY A 126 18.93 -3.45 2.79
N SER A 127 18.99 -3.51 4.12
CA SER A 127 19.42 -4.74 4.80
C SER A 127 18.38 -5.84 4.64
N ARG A 128 18.82 -7.10 4.66
CA ARG A 128 17.92 -8.27 4.54
C ARG A 128 16.73 -8.21 5.50
N LYS A 129 16.96 -7.83 6.75
CA LYS A 129 15.91 -7.69 7.77
C LYS A 129 14.86 -6.65 7.37
N GLU A 130 15.29 -5.50 6.87
CA GLU A 130 14.37 -4.43 6.43
C GLU A 130 13.57 -4.86 5.21
N LEU A 131 14.19 -5.59 4.28
CA LEU A 131 13.50 -6.11 3.10
C LEU A 131 12.47 -7.19 3.46
N GLU A 132 12.78 -8.11 4.38
CA GLU A 132 11.87 -9.13 4.89
C GLU A 132 10.67 -8.50 5.64
N GLU A 133 10.93 -7.50 6.49
CA GLU A 133 9.87 -6.75 7.19
C GLU A 133 8.95 -6.01 6.21
N LEU A 134 9.53 -5.36 5.20
CA LEU A 134 8.76 -4.68 4.16
C LEU A 134 7.94 -5.67 3.33
N GLN A 135 8.53 -6.81 2.94
CA GLN A 135 7.82 -7.86 2.21
C GLN A 135 6.62 -8.37 2.99
N SER A 136 6.78 -8.62 4.30
CA SER A 136 5.68 -9.03 5.18
C SER A 136 4.55 -8.00 5.17
N ARG A 137 4.87 -6.71 5.34
CA ARG A 137 3.87 -5.63 5.35
C ARG A 137 3.17 -5.46 4.00
N LEU A 138 3.89 -5.67 2.90
CA LEU A 138 3.31 -5.63 1.55
C LEU A 138 2.36 -6.82 1.32
N GLY A 139 2.68 -8.00 1.85
CA GLY A 139 1.82 -9.17 1.81
C GLY A 139 0.47 -8.98 2.51
N GLU A 140 0.40 -8.15 3.56
CA GLU A 140 -0.86 -7.83 4.25
C GLU A 140 -1.84 -7.00 3.40
N ILE A 141 -1.35 -6.33 2.36
CA ILE A 141 -2.16 -5.41 1.55
C ILE A 141 -2.29 -5.81 0.09
N ALA A 142 -1.46 -6.73 -0.40
CA ALA A 142 -1.51 -7.19 -1.78
C ALA A 142 -2.87 -7.83 -2.10
N PRO A 143 -3.38 -7.69 -3.33
CA PRO A 143 -4.60 -8.38 -3.72
C PRO A 143 -4.43 -9.89 -3.50
N ALA A 144 -5.44 -10.55 -2.92
CA ALA A 144 -5.45 -12.00 -2.73
C ALA A 144 -5.34 -12.68 -4.11
N GLY A 145 -4.12 -13.04 -4.50
CA GLY A 145 -3.78 -13.44 -5.87
C GLY A 145 -2.27 -13.49 -6.15
N GLY A 146 -1.46 -12.73 -5.41
CA GLY A 146 -0.01 -12.89 -5.34
C GLY A 146 0.40 -13.61 -4.06
N VAL A 147 0.58 -14.94 -4.16
CA VAL A 147 1.23 -15.91 -3.22
C VAL A 147 1.43 -15.45 -1.75
N ALA A 148 0.80 -15.96 -0.69
CA ALA A 148 0.00 -17.16 -0.47
C ALA A 148 -1.04 -16.90 0.64
N VAL A 149 -2.28 -17.36 0.45
CA VAL A 149 -3.29 -17.42 1.51
C VAL A 149 -3.07 -18.71 2.31
N GLY A 150 -2.64 -18.59 3.56
CA GLY A 150 -2.58 -19.71 4.49
C GLY A 150 -4.00 -20.14 4.87
N LEU A 151 -4.48 -21.23 4.28
CA LEU A 151 -5.74 -21.87 4.64
C LEU A 151 -5.43 -23.04 5.59
N ILE A 152 -5.97 -23.00 6.81
CA ILE A 152 -5.76 -24.06 7.82
C ILE A 152 -6.99 -24.97 7.84
N TRP A 153 -6.75 -26.27 7.66
CA TRP A 153 -7.70 -27.33 7.97
C TRP A 153 -7.15 -28.19 9.11
N GLY A 154 -7.93 -28.40 10.16
CA GLY A 154 -7.55 -29.33 11.25
C GLY A 154 -7.49 -30.79 10.78
N LYS A 155 -8.14 -31.11 9.66
CA LYS A 155 -8.03 -32.37 8.93
C LYS A 155 -8.28 -32.10 7.45
N LEU A 156 -7.37 -32.54 6.56
CA LEU A 156 -7.49 -32.34 5.12
C LEU A 156 -8.85 -32.86 4.61
N PRO A 157 -9.57 -32.09 3.77
CA PRO A 157 -10.88 -32.50 3.29
C PRO A 157 -10.77 -33.74 2.40
N GLU A 158 -11.55 -34.78 2.72
CA GLU A 158 -11.59 -36.03 1.95
C GLU A 158 -12.35 -35.86 0.61
N ARG A 159 -13.13 -34.76 0.44
CA ARG A 159 -13.77 -34.31 -0.82
C ARG A 159 -13.89 -32.78 -0.87
N GLY A 160 -13.82 -32.20 -2.08
CA GLY A 160 -13.82 -30.75 -2.31
C GLY A 160 -15.11 -30.03 -1.91
N MET A 161 -14.98 -28.76 -1.53
CA MET A 161 -15.99 -27.79 -1.01
C MET A 161 -16.08 -27.61 0.52
N LYS A 162 -15.23 -28.23 1.34
CA LYS A 162 -15.16 -27.88 2.77
C LYS A 162 -14.44 -26.54 2.97
N LYS A 163 -15.16 -25.53 3.47
CA LYS A 163 -14.59 -24.23 3.88
C LYS A 163 -13.47 -24.42 4.92
N PRO A 164 -12.45 -23.54 4.96
CA PRO A 164 -11.38 -23.61 5.95
C PRO A 164 -11.93 -23.41 7.36
N ASP A 165 -11.26 -24.00 8.35
CA ASP A 165 -11.68 -23.90 9.75
C ASP A 165 -11.34 -22.51 10.34
N VAL A 166 -10.38 -21.79 9.75
CA VAL A 166 -9.97 -20.42 10.13
C VAL A 166 -9.64 -19.61 8.87
N VAL A 167 -10.08 -18.34 8.83
CA VAL A 167 -9.63 -17.32 7.87
C VAL A 167 -8.90 -16.24 8.66
N LEU A 168 -7.63 -15.98 8.33
CA LEU A 168 -6.82 -14.98 9.02
C LEU A 168 -7.10 -13.59 8.41
N GLY A 169 -7.49 -12.60 9.23
CA GLY A 169 -7.59 -11.19 8.82
C GLY A 169 -8.97 -10.52 8.93
N GLN A 170 -10.01 -11.19 9.43
CA GLN A 170 -11.34 -10.59 9.67
C GLN A 170 -12.07 -11.31 10.82
N ASP A 171 -12.89 -10.58 11.60
CA ASP A 171 -13.66 -11.15 12.72
C ASP A 171 -15.06 -11.67 12.32
N SER A 172 -15.59 -11.31 11.15
CA SER A 172 -16.82 -11.90 10.59
C SER A 172 -17.00 -11.58 9.10
N PHE A 173 -18.12 -12.04 8.50
CA PHE A 173 -18.42 -11.98 7.06
C PHE A 173 -19.38 -10.84 6.63
N GLU A 174 -19.72 -9.86 7.49
CA GLU A 174 -20.70 -8.79 7.16
C GLU A 174 -20.05 -7.39 6.94
N PRO A 175 -20.61 -6.50 6.08
CA PRO A 175 -20.02 -5.19 5.73
C PRO A 175 -20.59 -3.99 6.53
N ASP A 176 -19.72 -3.12 7.09
CA ASP A 176 -20.07 -1.98 7.96
C ASP A 176 -19.87 -0.58 7.32
N LEU A 177 -20.67 0.41 7.78
CA LEU A 177 -20.86 1.82 7.33
C LEU A 177 -19.59 2.71 7.18
N PRO A 178 -19.65 3.84 6.41
CA PRO A 178 -18.47 4.68 6.13
C PRO A 178 -18.03 5.56 7.33
N PRO A 179 -16.72 5.86 7.50
CA PRO A 179 -16.23 6.45 8.76
C PRO A 179 -16.00 7.98 8.70
N SER A 180 -16.16 8.68 9.83
CA SER A 180 -16.31 10.16 9.93
C SER A 180 -15.02 10.90 10.31
N TYR A 181 -14.49 11.75 9.42
CA TYR A 181 -13.25 12.51 9.59
C TYR A 181 -13.47 14.01 9.90
N THR A 182 -14.32 14.35 10.88
CA THR A 182 -14.61 15.77 11.23
C THR A 182 -13.74 16.29 12.38
N ARG A 183 -13.75 17.60 12.66
CA ARG A 183 -13.05 18.22 13.82
C ARG A 183 -13.45 17.63 15.17
N ARG A 184 -14.62 16.97 15.22
CA ARG A 184 -15.19 16.35 16.43
C ARG A 184 -15.47 14.85 16.28
N GLY A 185 -15.27 14.29 15.08
CA GLY A 185 -15.60 12.91 14.72
C GLY A 185 -14.36 12.09 14.46
N LEU A 186 -14.45 10.80 14.78
CA LEU A 186 -13.33 9.87 14.76
C LEU A 186 -13.48 8.87 13.61
N PHE A 187 -12.40 8.65 12.87
CA PHE A 187 -12.22 7.61 11.86
C PHE A 187 -11.42 6.46 12.48
N ARG A 188 -12.09 5.35 12.80
CA ARG A 188 -11.50 4.21 13.54
C ARG A 188 -10.78 4.63 14.85
N PRO A 189 -11.51 5.12 15.85
CA PRO A 189 -10.93 5.28 17.19
C PRO A 189 -10.55 3.91 17.76
N GLY A 190 -9.37 3.80 18.38
CA GLY A 190 -8.90 2.52 18.91
C GLY A 190 -8.05 2.62 20.18
N ALA A 191 -7.85 3.82 20.72
CA ALA A 191 -7.21 4.04 22.01
C ALA A 191 -8.04 5.01 22.86
N ILE A 192 -8.30 4.68 24.12
CA ILE A 192 -9.10 5.47 25.06
C ILE A 192 -8.36 5.57 26.40
N TRP A 193 -8.34 6.76 27.00
CA TRP A 193 -7.79 6.98 28.34
C TRP A 193 -8.51 8.11 29.10
N PHE A 194 -8.59 8.00 30.42
CA PHE A 194 -9.26 8.95 31.31
C PHE A 194 -8.49 9.16 32.62
N ASP A 195 -8.27 10.42 33.02
CA ASP A 195 -7.53 10.80 34.24
C ASP A 195 -8.39 11.34 35.40
N GLY A 196 -9.71 11.39 35.21
CA GLY A 196 -10.62 12.02 36.18
C GLY A 196 -11.03 13.45 35.80
N HIS A 197 -10.40 14.07 34.80
CA HIS A 197 -10.72 15.42 34.34
C HIS A 197 -10.91 15.52 32.82
N PHE A 198 -10.22 14.70 32.03
CA PHE A 198 -10.28 14.71 30.57
C PHE A 198 -10.36 13.31 29.98
N LEU A 199 -11.13 13.17 28.89
CA LEU A 199 -11.20 11.95 28.08
C LEU A 199 -10.36 12.14 26.81
N LEU A 200 -9.42 11.22 26.58
CA LEU A 200 -8.56 11.21 25.40
C LEU A 200 -8.92 10.04 24.50
N VAL A 201 -9.10 10.30 23.20
CA VAL A 201 -9.40 9.28 22.20
C VAL A 201 -8.46 9.40 21.01
N GLY A 202 -7.74 8.31 20.71
CA GLY A 202 -6.78 8.20 19.61
C GLY A 202 -7.32 7.40 18.43
N GLU A 203 -6.96 7.82 17.21
CA GLU A 203 -7.33 7.17 15.94
C GLU A 203 -6.22 6.26 15.41
N TYR A 204 -6.61 5.15 14.78
CA TYR A 204 -5.67 4.13 14.29
C TYR A 204 -5.15 4.38 12.85
N LYS A 205 -5.61 5.38 12.08
CA LYS A 205 -5.05 5.66 10.73
C LYS A 205 -5.27 7.07 10.14
N PHE A 206 -4.24 7.57 9.43
CA PHE A 206 -4.12 8.82 8.63
C PHE A 206 -4.04 10.17 9.35
N SER A 207 -4.27 10.22 10.66
CA SER A 207 -4.31 11.51 11.38
C SER A 207 -3.27 11.66 12.49
N ASN A 208 -2.68 10.57 13.01
CA ASN A 208 -1.90 10.55 14.27
C ASN A 208 -2.52 11.44 15.35
N ARG A 209 -3.86 11.53 15.35
CA ARG A 209 -4.61 12.56 16.05
C ARG A 209 -5.14 11.98 17.35
N ILE A 210 -4.87 12.70 18.42
CA ILE A 210 -5.48 12.49 19.72
C ILE A 210 -6.48 13.63 19.92
N LEU A 211 -7.74 13.29 20.11
CA LEU A 211 -8.78 14.26 20.45
C LEU A 211 -8.99 14.26 21.96
N ARG A 212 -8.90 15.45 22.57
CA ARG A 212 -9.19 15.69 23.99
C ARG A 212 -10.59 16.25 24.15
N TYR A 213 -11.36 15.64 25.03
CA TYR A 213 -12.66 16.10 25.46
C TYR A 213 -12.59 16.57 26.91
N SER A 214 -13.26 17.68 27.20
CA SER A 214 -13.41 18.30 28.54
C SER A 214 -14.87 18.40 28.90
#